data_AF-A0A5C7JE15-F1
#
_entry.id   AF-A0A5C7JE15-F1
#
_cell.length_a   1.000
_cell.length_b   1.000
_cell.length_c   1.000
_cell.angle_alpha   90.00
_cell.angle_beta   90.00
_cell.angle_gamma   90.00
#
_symmetry.space_group_name_H-M   'P 1'
#
loop_
_entity.id
_entity.type
_entity.pdbx_description
1 polymer ?
#
loop_
_entity_poly.entity_id
_entity_poly.type
_entity_poly.pdbx_seq_one_letter_code
_entity_poly.pdbx_strand_id
1 'polypeptide(L)'
;MKAIWIVNPQTDKPVRRLVSFLRRARGFTLIEIIVTLAIFGILATVAYSSYVEQIERSKRTKAISDIGTIQLAIMRYESSNGALPDALTDIDPKGFTDPWGNAYVYTDLSAKGSAKDRRQDHKLNPINSDFDLFSPGKNGAWKKQITQKESLDDIIRARDGAFIGVAADFSQ
;
A
#
# COMPACT_ATOMS: atom_id res chain seq x y z
N MET A 1 14.37 91.90 51.91
CA MET A 1 14.30 90.66 52.71
C MET A 1 14.24 89.47 51.77
N LYS A 2 15.07 88.46 52.05
CA LYS A 2 15.21 87.19 51.31
C LYS A 2 13.93 86.36 51.39
N ALA A 3 13.54 85.70 50.29
CA ALA A 3 12.99 84.36 50.32
C ALA A 3 13.37 83.64 49.02
N ILE A 4 14.24 82.66 49.18
CA ILE A 4 14.71 81.69 48.20
C ILE A 4 13.74 80.49 48.30
N TRP A 5 13.77 79.61 47.28
CA TRP A 5 13.25 78.22 47.24
C TRP A 5 11.79 78.12 46.76
N ILE A 6 11.38 77.25 45.82
CA ILE A 6 11.93 75.98 45.33
C ILE A 6 11.65 75.88 43.81
N VAL A 7 12.69 75.63 43.02
CA VAL A 7 12.57 75.10 41.65
C VAL A 7 12.06 73.66 41.75
N ASN A 8 10.93 73.35 41.14
CA ASN A 8 10.52 71.96 40.86
C ASN A 8 10.75 71.70 39.37
N PRO A 9 11.86 71.05 38.97
CA PRO A 9 12.01 70.60 37.61
C PRO A 9 11.19 69.33 37.48
N GLN A 10 9.96 69.44 36.96
CA GLN A 10 9.33 68.26 36.39
C GLN A 10 10.26 67.80 35.26
N THR A 11 10.85 66.63 35.49
CA THR A 11 11.84 66.03 34.61
C THR A 11 11.09 65.52 33.40
N ASP A 12 11.17 66.28 32.31
CA ASP A 12 10.69 65.86 31.00
C ASP A 12 11.54 64.68 30.55
N LYS A 13 11.16 63.47 30.96
CA LYS A 13 11.82 62.26 30.48
C LYS A 13 11.63 62.22 28.97
N PRO A 14 12.71 62.14 28.17
CA PRO A 14 12.55 61.93 26.74
C PRO A 14 11.87 60.56 26.58
N VAL A 15 10.61 60.56 26.17
CA VAL A 15 9.90 59.37 25.73
C VAL A 15 10.72 58.84 24.56
N ARG A 16 11.57 57.86 24.82
CA ARG A 16 12.37 57.18 23.79
C ARG A 16 11.38 56.67 22.76
N ARG A 17 11.30 57.35 21.61
CA ARG A 17 10.67 56.84 20.40
C ARG A 17 11.36 55.51 20.13
N LEU A 18 10.69 54.42 20.48
CA LEU A 18 10.99 53.09 19.96
C LEU A 18 10.72 53.22 18.46
N VAL A 19 11.72 53.63 17.71
CA VAL A 19 11.64 53.64 16.26
C VAL A 19 11.51 52.19 15.85
N SER A 20 10.28 51.87 15.49
CA SER A 20 9.78 50.61 15.00
C SER A 20 10.78 49.97 14.02
N PHE A 21 11.40 48.88 14.45
CA PHE A 21 12.07 47.91 13.58
C PHE A 21 11.04 47.10 12.78
N LEU A 22 10.01 47.77 12.24
CA LEU A 22 9.13 47.17 11.25
C LEU A 22 9.95 47.10 9.95
N ARG A 23 10.79 46.05 9.89
CA ARG A 23 11.35 45.53 8.64
C ARG A 23 10.21 45.53 7.64
N ARG A 24 10.39 46.30 6.56
CA ARG A 24 9.49 46.29 5.41
C ARG A 24 9.38 44.84 4.95
N ALA A 25 8.30 44.16 5.32
CA ALA A 25 8.00 42.83 4.85
C ALA A 25 7.82 42.97 3.33
N ARG A 26 8.82 42.53 2.57
CA ARG A 26 8.69 42.39 1.13
C ARG A 26 7.61 41.33 0.92
N GLY A 27 6.44 41.73 0.44
CA GLY A 27 5.35 40.83 0.12
C GLY A 27 5.69 39.98 -1.11
N PHE A 28 5.03 38.83 -1.24
CA PHE A 28 5.11 37.98 -2.43
C PHE A 28 4.58 38.73 -3.65
N THR A 29 5.30 38.59 -4.76
CA THR A 29 4.86 39.09 -6.06
C THR A 29 3.95 38.08 -6.75
N LEU A 30 3.07 38.55 -7.62
CA LEU A 30 2.21 37.68 -8.43
C LEU A 30 3.04 36.79 -9.37
N ILE A 31 4.17 37.31 -9.85
CA ILE A 31 5.11 36.55 -10.70
C ILE A 31 5.78 35.41 -9.93
N GLU A 32 6.13 35.59 -8.65
CA GLU A 32 6.68 34.50 -7.82
C GLU A 32 5.69 33.36 -7.69
N ILE A 33 4.41 33.64 -7.43
CA ILE A 33 3.40 32.59 -7.31
C ILE A 33 3.19 31.87 -8.65
N ILE A 34 3.19 32.57 -9.79
CA ILE A 34 3.07 31.92 -11.10
C ILE A 34 4.26 30.98 -11.37
N VAL A 35 5.49 31.44 -11.13
CA VAL A 35 6.70 30.61 -11.36
C VAL A 35 6.74 29.43 -10.38
N THR A 36 6.41 29.65 -9.11
CA THR A 36 6.35 28.57 -8.11
C THR A 36 5.30 27.53 -8.46
N LEU A 37 4.10 27.94 -8.87
CA LEU A 37 3.05 27.02 -9.29
C LEU A 37 3.42 26.26 -10.57
N ALA A 38 4.12 26.91 -11.51
CA ALA A 38 4.63 26.25 -12.71
C ALA A 38 5.60 25.12 -12.36
N ILE A 39 6.58 25.38 -11.48
CA ILE A 39 7.53 24.35 -11.02
C ILE A 39 6.83 23.28 -10.18
N PHE A 40 5.92 23.68 -9.28
CA PHE A 40 5.14 22.76 -8.46
C PHE A 40 4.30 21.80 -9.30
N GLY A 41 3.67 22.29 -10.37
CA GLY A 41 2.90 21.45 -11.29
C GLY A 41 3.75 20.35 -11.94
N ILE A 42 4.97 20.69 -12.38
CA ILE A 42 5.91 19.72 -12.94
C ILE A 42 6.27 18.67 -11.89
N LEU A 43 6.65 19.09 -10.68
CA LEU A 43 7.02 18.17 -9.59
C LEU A 43 5.85 17.27 -9.17
N ALA A 44 4.63 17.81 -9.11
CA ALA A 44 3.43 17.07 -8.72
C ALA A 44 3.15 15.91 -9.67
N THR A 45 3.33 16.09 -10.98
CA THR A 45 3.11 15.00 -11.96
C THR A 45 4.09 13.83 -11.78
N VAL A 46 5.37 14.12 -11.57
CA VAL A 46 6.40 13.09 -11.33
C VAL A 46 6.16 12.40 -9.99
N ALA A 47 5.86 13.16 -8.94
CA ALA A 47 5.59 12.63 -7.61
C ALA A 47 4.35 11.71 -7.60
N TYR A 48 3.30 12.06 -8.35
CA TYR A 48 2.07 11.28 -8.41
C TYR A 48 2.29 9.88 -9.00
N SER A 49 3.02 9.77 -10.11
CA SER A 49 3.29 8.46 -10.73
C SER A 49 4.10 7.54 -9.80
N SER A 50 5.12 8.10 -9.13
CA SER A 50 5.95 7.35 -8.18
C SER A 50 5.12 6.87 -6.98
N TYR A 51 4.23 7.71 -6.47
CA TYR A 51 3.36 7.37 -5.35
C TYR A 51 2.41 6.20 -5.67
N VAL A 52 1.77 6.23 -6.84
CA VAL A 52 0.87 5.14 -7.28
C VAL A 52 1.62 3.80 -7.38
N GLU A 53 2.83 3.80 -7.95
CA GLU A 53 3.62 2.59 -8.06
C GLU A 53 4.02 2.04 -6.67
N GLN A 54 4.39 2.90 -5.74
CA GLN A 54 4.73 2.50 -4.37
C GLN A 54 3.53 1.85 -3.66
N ILE A 55 2.33 2.40 -3.80
CA ILE A 55 1.11 1.80 -3.25
C ILE A 55 0.86 0.42 -3.84
N GLU A 56 1.01 0.26 -5.15
CA GLU A 56 0.82 -1.04 -5.81
C GLU A 56 1.88 -2.07 -5.37
N ARG A 57 3.14 -1.66 -5.16
CA ARG A 57 4.16 -2.54 -4.56
C ARG A 57 3.76 -2.97 -3.15
N SER A 58 3.31 -2.03 -2.31
CA SER A 58 2.85 -2.33 -0.95
C SER A 58 1.66 -3.29 -0.92
N LYS A 59 0.69 -3.13 -1.84
CA LYS A 59 -0.42 -4.07 -2.00
C LYS A 59 0.05 -5.47 -2.36
N ARG A 60 0.98 -5.61 -3.31
CA ARG A 60 1.56 -6.93 -3.64
C ARG A 60 2.27 -7.57 -2.45
N THR A 61 3.09 -6.83 -1.73
CA THR A 61 3.76 -7.33 -0.51
C THR A 61 2.76 -7.76 0.54
N LYS A 62 1.69 -6.98 0.74
CA LYS A 62 0.60 -7.36 1.65
C LYS A 62 -0.07 -8.66 1.20
N ALA A 63 -0.42 -8.80 -0.07
CA ALA A 63 -1.04 -10.01 -0.59
C ALA A 63 -0.15 -11.25 -0.43
N ILE A 64 1.17 -11.12 -0.62
CA ILE A 64 2.15 -12.18 -0.36
C ILE A 64 2.13 -12.60 1.11
N SER A 65 2.14 -11.62 2.03
CA SER A 65 2.06 -11.87 3.47
C SER A 65 0.73 -12.51 3.89
N ASP A 66 -0.37 -12.06 3.29
CA ASP A 66 -1.72 -12.58 3.55
C ASP A 66 -1.81 -14.05 3.09
N ILE A 67 -1.28 -14.41 1.92
CA ILE A 67 -1.20 -15.81 1.44
C ILE A 67 -0.41 -16.69 2.41
N GLY A 68 0.75 -16.22 2.91
CA GLY A 68 1.51 -16.96 3.91
C GLY A 68 0.73 -17.19 5.21
N THR A 69 -0.06 -16.20 5.63
CA THR A 69 -0.92 -16.29 6.81
C THR A 69 -2.08 -17.28 6.60
N ILE A 70 -2.73 -17.20 5.43
CA ILE A 70 -3.84 -18.09 5.05
C ILE A 70 -3.34 -19.53 4.92
N GLN A 71 -2.19 -19.76 4.28
CA GLN A 71 -1.55 -21.07 4.20
C GLN A 71 -1.35 -21.68 5.60
N LEU A 72 -0.81 -20.90 6.54
CA LEU A 72 -0.63 -21.39 7.91
C LEU A 72 -1.97 -21.73 8.58
N ALA A 73 -3.02 -20.96 8.31
CA ALA A 73 -4.36 -21.25 8.83
C ALA A 73 -4.94 -22.54 8.22
N ILE A 74 -4.75 -22.77 6.91
CA ILE A 74 -5.14 -24.02 6.22
C ILE A 74 -4.41 -25.21 6.84
N MET A 75 -3.09 -25.13 7.02
CA MET A 75 -2.31 -26.22 7.62
C MET A 75 -2.73 -26.51 9.06
N ARG A 76 -3.09 -25.48 9.84
CA ARG A 76 -3.62 -25.67 11.21
C ARG A 76 -4.99 -26.35 11.19
N TYR A 77 -5.85 -25.98 10.25
CA TYR A 77 -7.15 -26.61 10.05
C TYR A 77 -6.96 -28.09 9.72
N GLU A 78 -6.09 -28.42 8.77
CA GLU A 78 -5.78 -29.80 8.40
C GLU A 78 -5.24 -30.60 9.58
N SER A 79 -4.30 -30.04 10.35
CA SER A 79 -3.78 -30.71 11.54
C SER A 79 -4.83 -30.99 12.61
N SER A 80 -5.91 -30.20 12.67
CA SER A 80 -6.95 -30.32 13.69
C SER A 80 -8.11 -31.23 13.24
N ASN A 81 -8.47 -31.18 11.96
CA ASN A 81 -9.62 -31.90 11.39
C ASN A 81 -9.22 -33.16 10.61
N GLY A 82 -7.92 -33.34 10.33
CA GLY A 82 -7.39 -34.48 9.55
C GLY A 82 -7.62 -34.38 8.05
N ALA A 83 -8.16 -33.27 7.56
CA ALA A 83 -8.42 -33.00 6.15
C ALA A 83 -8.29 -31.49 5.87
N LEU A 84 -7.95 -31.16 4.63
CA LEU A 84 -7.99 -29.78 4.14
C LEU A 84 -9.42 -29.22 4.21
N PRO A 85 -9.59 -27.90 4.39
CA PRO A 85 -10.92 -27.27 4.36
C PRO A 85 -11.54 -27.37 2.96
N ASP A 86 -12.86 -27.45 2.86
CA ASP A 86 -13.54 -27.42 1.57
C ASP A 86 -13.56 -25.99 1.00
N ALA A 87 -13.63 -24.99 1.88
CA ALA A 87 -13.60 -23.58 1.53
C ALA A 87 -12.86 -22.74 2.57
N LEU A 88 -12.36 -21.56 2.16
CA LEU A 88 -11.74 -20.60 3.09
C LEU A 88 -12.71 -20.12 4.19
N THR A 89 -14.02 -20.22 3.94
CA THR A 89 -15.07 -19.88 4.91
C THR A 89 -15.09 -20.82 6.12
N ASP A 90 -14.52 -22.02 6.00
CA ASP A 90 -14.40 -22.97 7.11
C ASP A 90 -13.31 -22.55 8.10
N ILE A 91 -12.39 -21.68 7.67
CA ILE A 91 -11.33 -21.09 8.50
C ILE A 91 -11.78 -19.74 9.05
N ASP A 92 -12.29 -18.85 8.19
CA ASP A 92 -12.85 -17.55 8.57
C ASP A 92 -14.18 -17.34 7.87
N PRO A 93 -15.31 -17.28 8.60
CA PRO A 93 -16.64 -17.06 8.03
C PRO A 93 -16.78 -15.79 7.19
N LYS A 94 -15.94 -14.77 7.43
CA LYS A 94 -15.94 -13.53 6.63
C LYS A 94 -15.22 -13.69 5.30
N GLY A 95 -14.46 -14.78 5.13
CA GLY A 95 -13.56 -14.98 4.02
C GLY A 95 -12.35 -14.03 4.08
N PHE A 96 -11.43 -14.25 3.13
CA PHE A 96 -10.24 -13.41 3.00
C PHE A 96 -10.39 -12.53 1.76
N THR A 97 -10.10 -11.24 1.91
CA THR A 97 -10.12 -10.26 0.82
C THR A 97 -8.73 -9.67 0.64
N ASP A 98 -8.29 -9.57 -0.61
CA ASP A 98 -6.99 -9.02 -0.97
C ASP A 98 -6.97 -7.48 -0.93
N PRO A 99 -5.79 -6.85 -1.09
CA PRO A 99 -5.65 -5.39 -1.03
C PRO A 99 -6.31 -4.61 -2.18
N TRP A 100 -6.80 -5.30 -3.22
CA TRP A 100 -7.56 -4.71 -4.32
C TRP A 100 -9.07 -4.91 -4.17
N GLY A 101 -9.51 -5.66 -3.16
CA GLY A 101 -10.92 -5.90 -2.85
C GLY A 101 -11.47 -7.21 -3.43
N ASN A 102 -10.62 -8.06 -4.01
CA ASN A 102 -11.02 -9.35 -4.55
C ASN A 102 -10.90 -10.45 -3.49
N ALA A 103 -11.74 -11.48 -3.56
CA ALA A 103 -11.62 -12.63 -2.66
C ALA A 103 -10.40 -13.48 -3.03
N TYR A 104 -9.70 -14.00 -2.01
CA TYR A 104 -8.70 -15.04 -2.25
C TYR A 104 -9.36 -16.30 -2.80
N VAL A 105 -8.70 -16.93 -3.77
CA VAL A 105 -9.18 -18.15 -4.39
C VAL A 105 -8.38 -19.31 -3.82
N TYR A 106 -9.11 -20.32 -3.37
CA TYR A 106 -8.59 -21.57 -2.81
C TYR A 106 -9.20 -22.75 -3.55
N THR A 107 -8.41 -23.78 -3.80
CA THR A 107 -8.89 -25.03 -4.37
C THR A 107 -8.10 -26.19 -3.80
N ASP A 108 -8.78 -27.08 -3.08
CA ASP A 108 -8.19 -28.35 -2.63
C ASP A 108 -7.93 -29.26 -3.84
N LEU A 109 -6.69 -29.68 -4.07
CA LEU A 109 -6.31 -30.54 -5.20
C LEU A 109 -6.35 -32.03 -4.85
N SER A 110 -6.54 -32.37 -3.57
CA SER A 110 -6.69 -33.75 -3.09
C SER A 110 -8.12 -34.27 -3.32
N ALA A 111 -9.11 -33.38 -3.35
CA ALA A 111 -10.48 -33.70 -3.70
C ALA A 111 -10.61 -34.27 -5.13
N LYS A 112 -11.33 -35.40 -5.25
CA LYS A 112 -11.59 -36.07 -6.54
C LYS A 112 -12.46 -35.18 -7.44
N GLY A 113 -11.82 -34.42 -8.34
CA GLY A 113 -12.50 -33.55 -9.32
C GLY A 113 -11.72 -32.27 -9.61
N SER A 114 -10.93 -31.82 -8.65
CA SER A 114 -10.15 -30.57 -8.72
C SER A 114 -8.99 -30.60 -9.72
N ALA A 115 -8.66 -31.78 -10.26
CA ALA A 115 -7.63 -31.93 -11.28
C ALA A 115 -7.87 -31.04 -12.51
N LYS A 116 -9.14 -30.72 -12.82
CA LYS A 116 -9.51 -29.81 -13.90
C LYS A 116 -9.29 -28.34 -13.55
N ASP A 117 -9.36 -27.98 -12.27
CA ASP A 117 -9.32 -26.60 -11.79
C ASP A 117 -7.95 -26.18 -11.24
N ARG A 118 -7.01 -27.12 -11.22
CA ARG A 118 -5.59 -26.89 -10.96
C ARG A 118 -5.03 -25.74 -11.77
N ARG A 119 -4.33 -24.83 -11.08
CA ARG A 119 -3.49 -23.85 -11.74
C ARG A 119 -2.27 -24.53 -12.34
N GLN A 120 -1.87 -24.02 -13.49
CA GLN A 120 -0.89 -24.65 -14.36
C GLN A 120 0.23 -23.70 -14.75
N ASP A 121 1.42 -24.25 -14.90
CA ASP A 121 2.59 -23.57 -15.45
C ASP A 121 2.52 -23.42 -16.98
N HIS A 122 3.59 -22.90 -17.59
CA HIS A 122 3.70 -22.76 -19.04
C HIS A 122 3.52 -24.08 -19.81
N LYS A 123 3.88 -25.22 -19.20
CA LYS A 123 3.84 -26.56 -19.79
C LYS A 123 2.56 -27.31 -19.45
N LEU A 124 1.56 -26.64 -18.85
CA LEU A 124 0.30 -27.23 -18.39
C LEU A 124 0.46 -28.19 -17.19
N ASN A 125 1.61 -28.17 -16.52
CA ASN A 125 1.81 -28.94 -15.29
C ASN A 125 1.18 -28.21 -14.12
N PRO A 126 0.60 -28.95 -13.14
CA PRO A 126 0.14 -28.35 -11.90
C PRO A 126 1.27 -27.62 -11.17
N ILE A 127 0.98 -26.41 -10.66
CA ILE A 127 1.97 -25.62 -9.91
C ILE A 127 2.11 -26.07 -8.45
N ASN A 128 1.08 -26.74 -7.93
CA ASN A 128 1.02 -27.32 -6.59
C ASN A 128 0.46 -28.74 -6.66
N SER A 129 0.83 -29.56 -5.67
CA SER A 129 0.37 -30.92 -5.48
C SER A 129 -0.77 -31.01 -4.45
N ASP A 130 -0.78 -30.14 -3.45
CA ASP A 130 -1.69 -30.13 -2.30
C ASP A 130 -2.96 -29.29 -2.52
N PHE A 131 -2.83 -27.97 -2.56
CA PHE A 131 -3.91 -27.01 -2.77
C PHE A 131 -3.39 -25.78 -3.52
N ASP A 132 -4.28 -25.16 -4.29
CA ASP A 132 -4.01 -23.85 -4.89
C ASP A 132 -4.53 -22.75 -3.96
N LEU A 133 -3.72 -21.69 -3.82
CA LEU A 133 -4.07 -20.48 -3.07
C LEU A 133 -3.47 -19.27 -3.77
N PHE A 134 -4.31 -18.30 -4.14
CA PHE A 134 -3.86 -17.09 -4.82
C PHE A 134 -4.81 -15.90 -4.62
N SER A 135 -4.29 -14.70 -4.87
CA SER A 135 -5.09 -13.49 -5.10
C SER A 135 -5.20 -13.23 -6.61
N PRO A 136 -6.40 -12.95 -7.14
CA PRO A 136 -6.63 -12.51 -8.52
C PRO A 136 -5.98 -11.17 -8.92
N GLY A 137 -5.16 -10.58 -8.04
CA GLY A 137 -4.44 -9.35 -8.34
C GLY A 137 -5.36 -8.15 -8.50
N LYS A 138 -4.88 -7.16 -9.25
CA LYS A 138 -5.55 -5.86 -9.42
C LYS A 138 -6.74 -5.96 -10.37
N ASN A 139 -6.63 -6.81 -11.39
CA ASN A 139 -7.64 -6.93 -12.43
C ASN A 139 -8.85 -7.78 -11.99
N GLY A 140 -8.71 -8.60 -10.94
CA GLY A 140 -9.76 -9.51 -10.46
C GLY A 140 -10.06 -10.69 -11.39
N ALA A 141 -9.32 -10.84 -12.49
CA ALA A 141 -9.57 -11.81 -13.55
C ALA A 141 -8.37 -12.73 -13.71
N TRP A 142 -8.60 -14.04 -13.61
CA TRP A 142 -7.54 -15.03 -13.64
C TRP A 142 -7.88 -16.19 -14.57
N LYS A 143 -6.85 -16.92 -14.98
CA LYS A 143 -6.94 -18.12 -15.81
C LYS A 143 -6.13 -19.25 -15.17
N LYS A 144 -6.50 -20.49 -15.52
CA LYS A 144 -5.85 -21.71 -14.99
C LYS A 144 -4.35 -21.68 -15.25
N GLN A 145 -3.96 -21.39 -16.49
CA GLN A 145 -2.57 -21.22 -16.84
C GLN A 145 -2.08 -19.83 -16.42
N ILE A 146 -1.06 -19.78 -15.58
CA ILE A 146 -0.55 -18.55 -14.97
C ILE A 146 0.18 -17.64 -15.97
N THR A 147 0.62 -18.17 -17.11
CA THR A 147 1.32 -17.41 -18.16
C THR A 147 0.37 -16.59 -19.03
N GLN A 148 -0.94 -16.77 -18.90
CA GLN A 148 -1.92 -16.01 -19.66
C GLN A 148 -1.98 -14.57 -19.16
N LYS A 149 -2.20 -13.63 -20.09
CA LYS A 149 -2.12 -12.18 -19.83
C LYS A 149 -2.97 -11.71 -18.63
N GLU A 150 -4.13 -12.32 -18.45
CA GLU A 150 -5.04 -12.01 -17.33
C GLU A 150 -4.47 -12.48 -15.98
N SER A 151 -3.70 -13.57 -15.94
CA SER A 151 -3.15 -14.12 -14.71
C SER A 151 -1.81 -13.52 -14.27
N LEU A 152 -1.18 -12.66 -15.09
CA LEU A 152 0.20 -12.24 -14.85
C LEU A 152 0.36 -11.38 -13.60
N ASP A 153 -0.67 -10.64 -13.19
CA ASP A 153 -0.68 -9.83 -11.97
C ASP A 153 -1.17 -10.57 -10.73
N ASP A 154 -1.57 -11.83 -10.87
CA ASP A 154 -1.98 -12.67 -9.74
C ASP A 154 -0.81 -12.84 -8.76
N ILE A 155 -1.14 -12.88 -7.47
CA ILE A 155 -0.20 -13.28 -6.43
C ILE A 155 -0.48 -14.72 -6.08
N ILE A 156 0.45 -15.61 -6.40
CA ILE A 156 0.25 -17.06 -6.32
C ILE A 156 1.16 -17.70 -5.27
N ARG A 157 0.64 -18.75 -4.64
CA ARG A 157 1.43 -19.79 -3.99
C ARG A 157 1.80 -20.85 -5.04
N ALA A 158 3.06 -21.23 -5.12
CA ALA A 158 3.54 -22.29 -6.01
C ALA A 158 4.59 -23.18 -5.32
N ARG A 159 4.87 -24.35 -5.93
CA ARG A 159 5.82 -25.35 -5.40
C ARG A 159 5.50 -25.73 -3.96
N ASP A 160 4.23 -25.99 -3.68
CA ASP A 160 3.73 -26.40 -2.36
C ASP A 160 4.12 -25.43 -1.25
N GLY A 161 4.15 -24.12 -1.57
CA GLY A 161 4.46 -23.04 -0.63
C GLY A 161 5.91 -22.62 -0.56
N ALA A 162 6.82 -23.25 -1.32
CA ALA A 162 8.21 -22.80 -1.43
C ALA A 162 8.33 -21.47 -2.21
N PHE A 163 7.32 -21.10 -2.98
CA PHE A 163 7.23 -19.81 -3.68
C PHE A 163 5.91 -19.11 -3.35
N ILE A 164 5.99 -17.83 -2.98
CA ILE A 164 4.84 -16.93 -2.90
C ILE A 164 5.24 -15.61 -3.56
N GLY A 165 4.56 -15.23 -4.63
CA GLY A 165 4.96 -14.07 -5.41
C GLY A 165 4.05 -13.82 -6.61
N VAL A 166 4.48 -12.90 -7.47
CA VAL A 166 3.73 -12.56 -8.69
C VAL A 166 3.81 -13.72 -9.68
N ALA A 167 2.70 -14.06 -10.31
CA ALA A 167 2.62 -15.13 -11.31
C ALA A 167 3.60 -14.90 -12.48
N ALA A 168 3.75 -13.65 -12.93
CA ALA A 168 4.73 -13.28 -13.95
C ALA A 168 6.16 -13.71 -13.59
N ASP A 169 6.56 -13.61 -12.32
CA ASP A 169 7.92 -13.96 -11.86
C ASP A 169 8.14 -15.48 -11.80
N PHE A 170 7.08 -16.26 -11.58
CA PHE A 170 7.14 -17.72 -11.60
C PHE A 170 7.14 -18.29 -13.03
N SER A 171 6.53 -17.58 -13.97
CA SER A 171 6.35 -18.03 -15.35
C SER A 171 7.59 -17.93 -16.25
N GLN A 172 8.69 -17.37 -15.75
CA GLN A 172 9.94 -17.15 -16.47
C GLN A 172 10.77 -18.43 -16.66
#